data_AF-A0A547EBA0-F1
#
_entry.id   AF-A0A547EBA0-F1
#
_cell.length_a   1.000
_cell.length_b   1.000
_cell.length_c   1.000
_cell.angle_alpha   90.00
_cell.angle_beta   90.00
_cell.angle_gamma   90.00
#
_symmetry.space_group_name_H-M   'P 1'
#
loop_
_entity.id
_entity.type
_entity.pdbx_description
1 polymer ?
#
loop_
_entity_poly.entity_id
_entity_poly.type
_entity_poly.pdbx_seq_one_letter_code
_entity_poly.pdbx_strand_id
1 'polypeptide(L)'
;MDNLFDLKLNINQIAELTGLHRQTVSQRVAGLNPALGSNSKLKLYALRDLILTGLAEKMSADVDSLSPADRRAWFQSENERLKFEKEIGELIPASEVALEMSALAKTVVQALETLPDILERDCGLQPKDLIRVQQVTDDVRDQMALHIQEVTTDTENE
;
A
#
# COMPACT_ATOMS: atom_id res chain seq x y z
N MET A 1 26.40 -49.41 -5.80
CA MET A 1 25.93 -48.03 -5.58
C MET A 1 24.42 -48.10 -5.68
N ASP A 2 23.74 -47.98 -4.55
CA ASP A 2 22.27 -47.97 -4.55
C ASP A 2 21.77 -46.77 -5.35
N ASN A 3 20.74 -46.99 -6.17
CA ASN A 3 20.19 -45.96 -7.04
C ASN A 3 19.46 -44.90 -6.21
N LEU A 4 20.06 -43.71 -6.06
CA LEU A 4 19.52 -42.62 -5.26
C LEU A 4 18.11 -42.16 -5.73
N PHE A 5 17.80 -42.36 -7.01
CA PHE A 5 16.52 -42.00 -7.61
C PHE A 5 15.35 -42.86 -7.11
N ASP A 6 15.61 -44.08 -6.65
CA ASP A 6 14.58 -45.03 -6.19
C ASP A 6 14.38 -44.99 -4.67
N LEU A 7 15.16 -44.18 -3.95
CA LEU A 7 15.12 -44.13 -2.49
C LEU A 7 13.79 -43.52 -2.00
N LYS A 8 13.12 -44.27 -1.13
CA LYS A 8 11.87 -43.87 -0.47
C LYS A 8 12.08 -43.87 1.04
N LEU A 9 11.71 -42.77 1.69
CA LEU A 9 11.90 -42.59 3.12
C LEU A 9 10.55 -42.43 3.82
N ASN A 10 10.43 -43.01 5.01
CA ASN A 10 9.31 -42.75 5.91
C ASN A 10 9.58 -41.52 6.80
N ILE A 11 8.55 -41.02 7.49
CA ILE A 11 8.65 -39.80 8.32
C ILE A 11 9.74 -39.91 9.40
N ASN A 12 9.97 -41.08 9.98
CA ASN A 12 11.01 -41.27 11.00
C ASN A 12 12.42 -41.17 10.41
N GLN A 13 12.63 -41.80 9.24
CA GLN A 13 13.91 -41.73 8.53
C GLN A 13 14.22 -40.31 8.05
N ILE A 14 13.21 -39.57 7.62
CA ILE A 14 13.37 -38.16 7.24
C ILE A 14 13.70 -37.31 8.48
N ALA A 15 13.06 -37.56 9.63
CA ALA A 15 13.35 -36.87 10.88
C ALA A 15 14.79 -37.12 11.35
N GLU A 16 15.26 -38.36 11.27
CA GLU A 16 16.63 -38.73 11.60
C GLU A 16 17.64 -38.07 10.65
N LEU A 17 17.36 -38.09 9.34
CA LEU A 17 18.25 -37.51 8.32
C LEU A 17 18.35 -35.98 8.39
N THR A 18 17.23 -35.30 8.71
CA THR A 18 17.16 -33.83 8.74
C THR A 18 17.40 -33.23 10.12
N GLY A 19 17.42 -34.05 11.18
CA GLY A 19 17.46 -33.59 12.57
C GLY A 19 16.19 -32.87 13.05
N LEU A 20 15.13 -32.84 12.23
CA LEU A 20 13.87 -32.18 12.57
C LEU A 20 12.98 -33.08 13.41
N HIS A 21 12.20 -32.47 14.31
CA HIS A 21 11.18 -33.21 15.06
C HIS A 21 10.16 -33.85 14.09
N ARG A 22 9.75 -35.09 14.38
CA ARG A 22 8.82 -35.89 13.55
C ARG A 22 7.54 -35.13 13.17
N GLN A 23 7.00 -34.34 14.09
CA GLN A 23 5.79 -33.54 13.84
C GLN A 23 6.03 -32.47 12.76
N THR A 24 7.17 -31.79 12.81
CA THR A 24 7.57 -30.77 11.83
C THR A 24 7.77 -31.40 10.45
N VAL A 25 8.40 -32.58 10.40
CA VAL A 25 8.54 -33.34 9.15
C VAL A 25 7.17 -33.70 8.58
N SER A 26 6.28 -34.25 9.41
CA SER A 26 4.93 -34.63 8.99
C SER A 26 4.14 -33.45 8.41
N GLN A 27 4.29 -32.24 8.96
CA GLN A 27 3.66 -31.04 8.42
C GLN A 27 4.29 -30.61 7.09
N ARG A 28 5.62 -30.64 6.97
CA ARG A 28 6.33 -30.25 5.74
C ARG A 28 6.05 -31.18 4.56
N VAL A 29 5.88 -32.48 4.80
CA VAL A 29 5.58 -33.47 3.74
C VAL A 29 4.08 -33.69 3.51
N ALA A 30 3.21 -32.99 4.23
CA ALA A 30 1.75 -33.18 4.12
C ALA A 30 1.20 -32.83 2.72
N GLY A 31 1.85 -31.89 2.03
CA GLY A 31 1.50 -31.51 0.66
C GLY A 31 2.07 -32.43 -0.43
N LEU A 32 2.86 -33.45 -0.07
CA LEU A 32 3.46 -34.39 -1.02
C LEU A 32 2.62 -35.64 -1.20
N ASN A 33 2.57 -36.14 -2.44
CA ASN A 33 1.95 -37.41 -2.75
C ASN A 33 2.85 -38.56 -2.24
N PRO A 34 2.32 -39.48 -1.42
CA PRO A 34 3.09 -40.64 -0.98
C PRO A 34 3.48 -41.54 -2.17
N ALA A 35 4.69 -42.08 -2.12
CA ALA A 35 5.23 -42.96 -3.15
C ALA A 35 4.52 -44.33 -3.17
N LEU A 36 4.60 -45.01 -4.32
CA LEU A 36 4.11 -46.38 -4.52
C LEU A 36 4.65 -47.32 -3.42
N GLY A 37 3.73 -48.06 -2.77
CA GLY A 37 4.03 -48.91 -1.60
C GLY A 37 3.63 -48.29 -0.25
N SER A 38 3.11 -47.06 -0.24
CA SER A 38 2.55 -46.42 0.96
C SER A 38 1.21 -47.04 1.38
N ASN A 39 0.93 -47.05 2.68
CA ASN A 39 -0.36 -47.43 3.26
C ASN A 39 -0.77 -46.49 4.40
N SER A 40 -1.94 -46.73 5.02
CA SER A 40 -2.48 -45.84 6.07
C SER A 40 -1.60 -45.74 7.32
N LYS A 41 -0.76 -46.75 7.60
CA LYS A 41 0.14 -46.81 8.77
C LYS A 41 1.58 -46.40 8.44
N LEU A 42 2.00 -46.56 7.18
CA LEU A 42 3.35 -46.27 6.71
C LEU A 42 3.30 -45.47 5.41
N LYS A 43 3.51 -44.16 5.52
CA LYS A 43 3.67 -43.25 4.39
C LYS A 43 5.15 -43.19 3.97
N LEU A 44 5.40 -43.38 2.69
CA LEU A 44 6.73 -43.29 2.08
C LEU A 44 6.78 -42.10 1.13
N TYR A 45 7.90 -41.39 1.10
CA TYR A 45 8.12 -40.23 0.25
C TYR A 45 9.38 -40.43 -0.57
N ALA A 46 9.33 -40.14 -1.88
CA ALA A 46 10.49 -40.25 -2.74
C ALA A 46 11.52 -39.18 -2.38
N LEU A 47 12.80 -39.55 -2.35
CA LEU A 47 13.88 -38.60 -2.02
C LEU A 47 13.89 -37.39 -2.96
N ARG A 48 13.61 -37.60 -4.25
CA ARG A 48 13.46 -36.53 -5.25
C ARG A 48 12.45 -35.47 -4.80
N ASP A 49 11.26 -35.89 -4.38
CA ASP A 49 10.18 -34.97 -4.02
C ASP A 49 10.52 -34.21 -2.73
N LEU A 50 11.21 -34.87 -1.79
CA LEU A 50 11.70 -34.23 -0.57
C LEU A 50 12.74 -33.14 -0.88
N ILE A 51 13.68 -33.42 -1.79
CA ILE A 51 14.70 -32.44 -2.22
C ILE A 51 14.03 -31.26 -2.93
N LEU A 52 13.12 -31.52 -3.87
CA LEU A 52 12.38 -30.46 -4.57
C LEU A 52 11.59 -29.57 -3.61
N THR A 53 10.98 -30.16 -2.59
CA THR A 53 10.26 -29.41 -1.55
C THR A 53 11.18 -28.58 -0.67
N GLY A 54 12.38 -29.09 -0.36
CA GLY A 54 13.38 -28.35 0.43
C GLY A 54 14.06 -27.23 -0.36
N LEU A 55 14.18 -27.37 -1.68
CA LEU A 55 14.75 -26.37 -2.58
C LEU A 55 13.72 -25.36 -3.10
N ALA A 56 12.42 -25.64 -2.94
CA ALA A 56 11.39 -24.67 -3.26
C ALA A 56 11.55 -23.46 -2.35
N GLU A 57 11.82 -22.29 -2.94
CA GLU A 57 11.87 -21.03 -2.21
C GLU A 57 10.52 -20.80 -1.53
N LYS A 58 10.54 -20.67 -0.20
CA LYS A 58 9.42 -20.07 0.50
C LYS A 58 9.43 -18.58 0.16
N MET A 59 8.70 -18.19 -0.88
CA MET A 59 8.26 -16.81 -1.01
C MET A 59 7.36 -16.52 0.18
N SER A 60 7.94 -15.94 1.23
CA SER A 60 7.15 -15.40 2.32
C SER A 60 6.50 -14.11 1.84
N ALA A 61 5.20 -13.97 2.03
CA ALA A 61 4.48 -12.73 1.75
C ALA A 61 4.81 -11.62 2.77
N ASP A 62 5.43 -11.98 3.90
CA ASP A 62 5.81 -11.05 4.95
C ASP A 62 7.23 -10.48 4.71
N VAL A 63 7.31 -9.19 4.40
CA VAL A 63 8.55 -8.45 4.12
C VAL A 63 9.55 -8.55 5.28
N ASP A 64 9.07 -8.68 6.52
CA ASP A 64 9.92 -8.72 7.71
C ASP A 64 10.61 -10.07 7.91
N SER A 65 10.09 -11.10 7.24
CA SER A 65 10.67 -12.44 7.24
C SER A 65 11.67 -12.69 6.10
N LEU A 66 11.84 -11.71 5.21
CA LEU A 66 12.79 -11.76 4.09
C LEU A 66 14.24 -11.58 4.57
N SER A 67 15.19 -12.10 3.79
CA SER A 67 16.61 -11.81 4.03
C SER A 67 16.89 -10.32 3.84
N PRO A 68 17.95 -9.75 4.45
CA PRO A 68 18.32 -8.35 4.24
C PRO A 68 18.55 -7.98 2.77
N ALA A 69 18.95 -8.93 1.92
CA ALA A 69 19.11 -8.70 0.49
C ALA A 69 17.75 -8.58 -0.22
N ASP A 70 16.85 -9.54 0.04
CA ASP A 70 15.52 -9.57 -0.58
C ASP A 70 14.65 -8.41 -0.10
N ARG A 71 14.76 -8.05 1.18
CA ARG A 71 14.07 -6.89 1.75
C ARG A 71 14.50 -5.58 1.09
N ARG A 72 15.81 -5.42 0.81
CA ARG A 72 16.31 -4.27 0.06
C ARG A 72 15.77 -4.24 -1.36
N ALA A 73 15.78 -5.38 -2.06
CA ALA A 73 15.24 -5.48 -3.41
C ALA A 73 13.74 -5.16 -3.45
N TRP A 74 12.98 -5.62 -2.45
CA TRP A 74 11.56 -5.30 -2.30
C TRP A 74 11.34 -3.79 -2.13
N PHE A 75 12.01 -3.14 -1.16
CA PHE A 75 11.86 -1.70 -0.95
C PHE A 75 12.36 -0.87 -2.13
N GLN A 76 13.38 -1.33 -2.85
CA GLN A 76 13.85 -0.69 -4.07
C GLN A 76 12.75 -0.73 -5.15
N SER A 77 12.17 -1.91 -5.39
CA SER A 77 11.07 -2.06 -6.35
C SER A 77 9.87 -1.20 -5.97
N GLU A 78 9.54 -1.12 -4.69
CA GLU A 78 8.40 -0.33 -4.21
C GLU A 78 8.65 1.18 -4.37
N ASN A 79 9.87 1.65 -4.10
CA ASN A 79 10.25 3.03 -4.36
C ASN A 79 10.24 3.36 -5.86
N GLU A 80 10.66 2.44 -6.72
CA GLU A 80 10.59 2.60 -8.17
C GLU A 80 9.13 2.68 -8.66
N ARG A 81 8.23 1.86 -8.09
CA ARG A 81 6.78 1.95 -8.34
C ARG A 81 6.24 3.33 -7.96
N LEU A 82 6.52 3.82 -6.75
CA LEU A 82 6.06 5.15 -6.31
C LEU A 82 6.62 6.29 -7.17
N LYS A 83 7.88 6.19 -7.61
CA LYS A 83 8.46 7.16 -8.55
C LYS A 83 7.74 7.13 -9.90
N PHE A 84 7.49 5.94 -10.44
CA PHE A 84 6.75 5.79 -11.69
C PHE A 84 5.34 6.36 -11.58
N GLU A 85 4.61 6.04 -10.50
CA GLU A 85 3.27 6.59 -10.24
C GLU A 85 3.27 8.11 -10.14
N LYS A 86 4.33 8.69 -9.54
CA LYS A 86 4.52 10.13 -9.52
C LYS A 86 4.78 10.71 -10.91
N GLU A 87 5.60 10.05 -11.73
CA GLU A 87 5.92 10.50 -13.10
C GLU A 87 4.70 10.49 -14.02
N ILE A 88 3.79 9.51 -13.87
CA ILE A 88 2.56 9.44 -14.67
C ILE A 88 1.40 10.25 -14.07
N GLY A 89 1.59 10.84 -12.89
CA GLY A 89 0.59 11.68 -12.22
C GLY A 89 -0.49 10.92 -11.45
N GLU A 90 -0.35 9.60 -11.25
CA GLU A 90 -1.24 8.81 -10.38
C GLU A 90 -0.97 9.08 -8.90
N LEU A 91 0.27 9.47 -8.55
CA LEU A 91 0.64 9.87 -7.19
C LEU A 91 1.13 11.32 -7.14
N ILE A 92 0.38 12.19 -6.47
CA ILE A 92 0.71 13.62 -6.36
C ILE A 92 1.12 13.95 -4.93
N PRO A 93 2.24 14.68 -4.72
CA PRO A 93 2.60 15.17 -3.39
C PRO A 93 1.54 16.10 -2.81
N ALA A 94 1.23 15.93 -1.53
CA ALA A 94 0.24 16.75 -0.83
C ALA A 94 0.52 18.26 -0.94
N SER A 95 1.80 18.65 -0.94
CA SER A 95 2.20 20.05 -1.12
C SER A 95 1.82 20.63 -2.48
N GLU A 96 1.87 19.83 -3.55
CA GLU A 96 1.48 20.26 -4.89
C GLU A 96 -0.04 20.48 -4.95
N VAL A 97 -0.82 19.56 -4.38
CA VAL A 97 -2.28 19.72 -4.25
C VAL A 97 -2.63 20.96 -3.43
N ALA A 98 -1.96 21.17 -2.29
CA ALA A 98 -2.20 22.33 -1.43
C ALA A 98 -1.91 23.67 -2.14
N LEU A 99 -0.86 23.73 -2.96
CA LEU A 99 -0.52 24.91 -3.75
C LEU A 99 -1.59 25.21 -4.80
N GLU A 100 -2.03 24.20 -5.55
CA GLU A 100 -3.08 24.37 -6.56
C GLU A 100 -4.42 24.78 -5.93
N MET A 101 -4.81 24.15 -4.81
CA MET A 101 -6.01 24.53 -4.07
C MET A 101 -5.92 25.96 -3.53
N SER A 102 -4.75 26.39 -3.06
CA SER A 102 -4.51 27.76 -2.61
C SER A 102 -4.61 28.77 -3.76
N ALA A 103 -4.08 28.41 -4.95
CA ALA A 103 -4.18 29.24 -6.14
C ALA A 103 -5.65 29.41 -6.57
N LEU A 104 -6.42 28.32 -6.61
CA LEU A 104 -7.85 28.33 -6.90
C LEU A 104 -8.64 29.20 -5.91
N ALA A 105 -8.42 29.00 -4.61
CA ALA A 105 -9.08 29.78 -3.56
C ALA A 105 -8.77 31.27 -3.71
N LYS A 106 -7.52 31.63 -3.98
CA LYS A 106 -7.10 33.02 -4.21
C LYS A 106 -7.82 33.64 -5.40
N THR A 107 -7.93 32.94 -6.53
CA THR A 107 -8.64 33.44 -7.71
C THR A 107 -10.11 33.70 -7.41
N VAL A 108 -10.77 32.79 -6.68
CA VAL A 108 -12.18 32.95 -6.29
C VAL A 108 -12.35 34.15 -5.35
N VAL A 109 -11.51 34.28 -4.31
CA VAL A 109 -11.59 35.40 -3.35
C VAL A 109 -11.38 36.73 -4.06
N GLN A 110 -10.38 36.85 -4.95
CA GLN A 110 -10.15 38.07 -5.72
C GLN A 110 -11.36 38.46 -6.60
N ALA A 111 -12.03 37.49 -7.20
CA ALA A 111 -13.25 37.74 -7.96
C ALA A 111 -14.39 38.24 -7.05
N LEU A 112 -14.55 37.68 -5.85
CA LEU A 112 -15.56 38.12 -4.89
C LEU A 112 -15.26 39.53 -4.33
N GLU A 113 -14.00 39.86 -4.08
CA GLU A 113 -13.58 41.18 -3.58
C GLU A 113 -13.87 42.31 -4.58
N THR A 114 -13.78 42.01 -5.88
CA THR A 114 -14.05 42.98 -6.96
C THR A 114 -15.53 43.03 -7.37
N LEU A 115 -16.35 42.11 -6.88
CA LEU A 115 -17.77 42.03 -7.24
C LEU A 115 -18.57 43.31 -6.89
N PRO A 116 -18.38 43.95 -5.72
CA PRO A 116 -19.05 45.22 -5.42
C PRO A 116 -18.73 46.30 -6.46
N ASP A 117 -17.45 46.44 -6.83
CA ASP A 117 -17.01 47.44 -7.81
C ASP A 117 -17.59 47.17 -9.20
N ILE A 118 -17.65 45.90 -9.61
CA ILE A 118 -18.28 45.49 -10.87
C ILE A 118 -19.77 45.84 -10.85
N LEU A 119 -20.49 45.55 -9.76
CA LEU A 119 -21.92 45.83 -9.65
C LEU A 119 -22.22 47.33 -9.55
N GLU A 120 -21.35 48.12 -8.91
CA GLU A 120 -21.44 49.58 -8.91
C GLU A 120 -21.33 50.12 -10.33
N ARG A 121 -20.26 49.72 -11.04
CA ARG A 121 -19.92 50.24 -12.37
C ARG A 121 -20.90 49.77 -13.45
N ASP A 122 -21.22 48.48 -13.48
CA ASP A 122 -21.92 47.85 -14.61
C ASP A 122 -23.43 47.74 -14.38
N CYS A 123 -23.89 47.78 -13.12
CA CYS A 123 -25.31 47.63 -12.77
C CYS A 123 -25.89 48.86 -12.05
N GLY A 124 -25.08 49.86 -11.70
CA GLY A 124 -25.55 51.10 -11.08
C GLY A 124 -26.19 50.91 -9.70
N LEU A 125 -25.72 49.90 -8.95
CA LEU A 125 -26.23 49.62 -7.61
C LEU A 125 -26.06 50.84 -6.69
N GLN A 126 -27.04 51.06 -5.80
CA GLN A 126 -26.98 52.15 -4.84
C GLN A 126 -26.04 51.79 -3.68
N PRO A 127 -25.47 52.77 -2.95
CA PRO A 127 -24.52 52.52 -1.87
C PRO A 127 -25.02 51.52 -0.81
N LYS A 128 -26.32 51.56 -0.48
CA LYS A 128 -26.93 50.61 0.47
C LYS A 128 -26.87 49.16 0.00
N ASP A 129 -26.99 48.93 -1.31
CA ASP A 129 -27.02 47.59 -1.91
C ASP A 129 -25.59 47.05 -2.00
N LEU A 130 -24.62 47.91 -2.33
CA LEU A 130 -23.19 47.59 -2.33
C LEU A 130 -22.68 47.18 -0.94
N ILE A 131 -23.11 47.86 0.12
CA ILE A 131 -22.79 47.48 1.51
C ILE A 131 -23.28 46.06 1.79
N ARG A 132 -24.49 45.71 1.33
CA ARG A 132 -25.01 44.36 1.55
C ARG A 132 -24.22 43.30 0.76
N VAL A 133 -23.80 43.61 -0.48
CA VAL A 133 -22.94 42.73 -1.28
C VAL A 133 -21.60 42.51 -0.57
N GLN A 134 -20.95 43.58 -0.09
CA GLN A 134 -19.68 43.48 0.64
C GLN A 134 -19.81 42.60 1.88
N GLN A 135 -20.86 42.78 2.69
CA GLN A 135 -21.12 41.93 3.86
C GLN A 135 -21.24 40.46 3.48
N VAL A 136 -21.99 40.13 2.42
CA VAL A 136 -22.14 38.73 1.98
C VAL A 136 -20.82 38.17 1.46
N THR A 137 -20.04 38.96 0.72
CA THR A 137 -18.70 38.57 0.27
C THR A 137 -17.77 38.28 1.44
N ASP A 138 -17.75 39.15 2.45
CA ASP A 138 -16.95 38.98 3.66
C ASP A 138 -17.38 37.73 4.43
N ASP A 139 -18.69 37.52 4.63
CA ASP A 139 -19.24 36.33 5.29
C ASP A 139 -18.79 35.03 4.57
N VAL A 140 -18.81 35.01 3.23
CA VAL A 140 -18.35 33.85 2.44
C VAL A 140 -16.85 33.62 2.61
N ARG A 141 -16.04 34.68 2.56
CA ARG A 141 -14.59 34.58 2.76
C ARG A 141 -14.26 34.02 4.14
N ASP A 142 -14.95 34.51 5.16
CA ASP A 142 -14.72 34.09 6.55
C ASP A 142 -15.14 32.62 6.75
N GLN A 143 -16.26 32.19 6.15
CA GLN A 143 -16.66 30.77 6.12
C GLN A 143 -15.63 29.87 5.42
N MET A 144 -15.08 30.32 4.28
CA MET A 144 -14.02 29.58 3.59
C MET A 144 -12.76 29.45 4.46
N ALA A 145 -12.38 30.52 5.16
CA ALA A 145 -11.22 30.52 6.05
C ALA A 145 -11.40 29.56 7.24
N LEU A 146 -12.58 29.57 7.87
CA LEU A 146 -12.91 28.66 8.96
C LEU A 146 -12.84 27.19 8.52
N HIS A 147 -13.43 26.87 7.37
CA HIS A 147 -13.41 25.50 6.86
C HIS A 147 -11.99 24.99 6.58
N ILE A 148 -11.12 25.85 6.02
CA ILE A 148 -9.71 25.49 5.79
C ILE A 148 -9.00 25.22 7.13
N GLN A 149 -9.25 26.04 8.16
CA GLN A 149 -8.64 25.87 9.47
C GLN A 149 -9.09 24.57 10.15
N GLU A 150 -10.38 24.24 10.10
CA GLU A 150 -10.93 22.98 10.63
C GLU A 150 -10.29 21.77 9.94
N VAL A 151 -10.23 21.76 8.61
CA VAL A 151 -9.60 20.66 7.85
C VAL A 151 -8.13 20.50 8.22
N THR A 152 -7.38 21.60 8.39
CA THR A 152 -5.98 21.51 8.80
C THR A 152 -5.80 20.94 10.21
N THR A 153 -6.74 21.22 11.13
CA THR A 153 -6.64 20.70 12.50
C THR A 153 -6.96 19.21 12.58
N ASP A 154 -7.88 18.72 11.75
CA ASP A 154 -8.19 17.28 11.69
C ASP A 154 -7.01 16.48 11.12
N THR A 155 -6.32 17.00 10.10
CA THR A 155 -5.13 16.34 9.52
C THR A 155 -3.89 16.32 10.44
N GLU A 156 -3.80 17.19 11.44
CA GLU A 156 -2.70 17.17 12.43
C GLU A 156 -2.96 16.19 13.59
N ASN A 157 -4.21 15.74 13.77
CA ASN A 157 -4.64 14.89 14.87
C ASN A 157 -4.80 13.40 14.48
N GLU A 158 -4.58 13.04 13.21
CA GLU A 158 -4.45 11.66 12.69
C GLU A 158 -2.98 11.25 12.53
#